data_AF-A0AAN6RZ74-F1
#
_entry.id   AF-A0AAN6RZ74-F1
#
_cell.length_a   1.000
_cell.length_b   1.000
_cell.length_c   1.000
_cell.angle_alpha   90.00
_cell.angle_beta   90.00
_cell.angle_gamma   90.00
#
_symmetry.space_group_name_H-M   'P 1'
#
loop_
_entity.id
_entity.type
_entity.pdbx_description
1 polymer ?
#
loop_
_entity_poly.entity_id
_entity_poly.type
_entity_poly.pdbx_seq_one_letter_code
_entity_poly.pdbx_strand_id
1 'polypeptide(L)'
;MASKTFHPFPRLPRELRDEVWEFAVLSLPRRGRAHFFTLFCEEDRAALVSAEPVVMCPPNPNIHSWYHLAAPQCSGPGRLSWIDSNPSAYLCEIGLWGACRESREIMQKRFMPINWFDWGHPERSPEIDQFPALGAFSWNGQCQKFTVYPQSDLLCLQPFNFDNIDWEYLDLSISSHKMGMGHMALVYDPEWELLLDDSIRSQSYPHVDEKGPLRCISRAASNLCNAGALWFIDYRIHRRPGTIPEANRNEFYGNSCKYVEVLPSDTSWEMDDSIFWFLKCLDDLLEEYYEELEDEYDGYESERSEQTSYRVGQPSIGVLACEIEER
;
A
#
# COMPACT_ATOMS: atom_id res chain seq x y z
N MET A 1 -16.98 -36.23 3.40
CA MET A 1 -17.85 -35.21 2.78
C MET A 1 -17.59 -35.23 1.29
N ALA A 2 -18.60 -35.50 0.46
CA ALA A 2 -18.42 -35.59 -0.99
C ALA A 2 -18.18 -34.19 -1.58
N SER A 3 -17.04 -33.99 -2.25
CA SER A 3 -16.79 -32.83 -3.10
C SER A 3 -17.92 -32.74 -4.12
N LYS A 4 -18.76 -31.71 -4.03
CA LYS A 4 -19.79 -31.40 -5.04
C LYS A 4 -19.07 -30.82 -6.26
N THR A 5 -18.55 -31.68 -7.12
CA THR A 5 -18.01 -31.24 -8.40
C THR A 5 -19.14 -30.63 -9.24
N PHE A 6 -19.04 -29.35 -9.57
CA PHE A 6 -19.97 -28.69 -10.48
C PHE A 6 -19.67 -29.13 -11.92
N HIS A 7 -20.18 -30.31 -12.29
CA HIS A 7 -20.05 -30.90 -13.62
C HIS A 7 -20.64 -30.10 -14.81
N PRO A 8 -21.57 -29.13 -14.64
CA PRO A 8 -22.13 -28.41 -15.79
C PRO A 8 -21.16 -27.44 -16.46
N PHE A 9 -20.26 -26.79 -15.71
CA PHE A 9 -19.42 -25.72 -16.28
C PHE A 9 -18.56 -26.20 -17.45
N PRO A 10 -17.81 -27.33 -17.36
CA PRO A 10 -17.02 -27.82 -18.50
C PRO A 10 -17.85 -28.29 -19.70
N ARG A 11 -19.18 -28.46 -19.55
CA ARG A 11 -20.10 -28.90 -20.61
C ARG A 11 -20.73 -27.72 -21.37
N LEU A 12 -20.52 -26.50 -20.90
CA LEU A 12 -20.99 -25.30 -21.59
C LEU A 12 -20.17 -25.10 -22.89
N PRO A 13 -20.79 -24.56 -23.96
CA PRO A 13 -20.09 -24.02 -25.11
C PRO A 13 -18.97 -23.06 -24.68
N ARG A 14 -17.91 -22.96 -25.50
CA ARG A 14 -16.72 -22.16 -25.17
C ARG A 14 -17.09 -20.71 -24.91
N GLU A 15 -18.02 -20.18 -25.68
CA GLU A 15 -18.50 -18.81 -25.62
C GLU A 15 -19.12 -18.49 -24.25
N LEU A 16 -19.98 -19.38 -23.73
CA LEU A 16 -20.59 -19.19 -22.41
C LEU A 16 -19.58 -19.34 -21.28
N ARG A 17 -18.57 -20.21 -21.43
CA ARG A 17 -17.50 -20.32 -20.43
C ARG A 17 -16.65 -19.06 -20.40
N ASP A 18 -16.34 -18.50 -21.56
CA ASP A 18 -15.60 -17.25 -21.67
C ASP A 18 -16.41 -16.07 -21.09
N GLU A 19 -17.72 -15.99 -21.36
CA GLU A 19 -18.60 -14.98 -20.74
C GLU A 19 -18.62 -15.06 -19.21
N VAL A 20 -18.69 -16.27 -18.65
CA VAL A 20 -18.65 -16.46 -17.19
C VAL A 20 -17.32 -15.99 -16.61
N TRP A 21 -16.20 -16.31 -17.27
CA TRP A 21 -14.89 -15.85 -16.84
C TRP A 21 -14.73 -14.34 -17.00
N GLU A 22 -15.18 -13.75 -18.12
CA GLU A 22 -15.19 -12.30 -18.31
C GLU A 22 -16.01 -11.62 -17.21
N PHE A 23 -17.18 -12.16 -16.87
CA PHE A 23 -17.98 -11.66 -15.76
C PHE A 23 -17.25 -11.76 -14.41
N ALA A 24 -16.62 -12.89 -14.11
CA ALA A 24 -15.84 -13.07 -12.88
C ALA A 24 -14.70 -12.04 -12.78
N VAL A 25 -13.98 -11.79 -13.87
CA VAL A 25 -12.92 -10.77 -13.94
C VAL A 25 -13.48 -9.36 -13.81
N LEU A 26 -14.64 -9.06 -14.41
CA LEU A 26 -15.31 -7.77 -14.31
C LEU A 26 -15.90 -7.49 -12.92
N SER A 27 -16.21 -8.54 -12.16
CA SER A 27 -16.74 -8.43 -10.80
C SER A 27 -15.67 -8.04 -9.76
N LEU A 28 -14.38 -8.09 -10.13
CA LEU A 28 -13.32 -7.59 -9.28
C LEU A 28 -13.47 -6.08 -9.07
N PRO A 29 -13.29 -5.56 -7.84
CA PRO A 29 -13.26 -4.12 -7.61
C PRO A 29 -12.23 -3.48 -8.53
N ARG A 30 -12.66 -2.50 -9.32
CA ARG A 30 -11.77 -1.84 -10.30
C ARG A 30 -10.77 -0.89 -9.65
N ARG A 31 -11.07 -0.40 -8.45
CA ARG A 31 -10.31 0.62 -7.72
C ARG A 31 -10.53 0.44 -6.22
N GLY A 32 -9.65 1.05 -5.44
CA GLY A 32 -9.74 1.02 -3.99
C GLY A 32 -9.50 -0.38 -3.47
N ARG A 33 -8.42 -1.06 -3.86
CA ARG A 33 -8.09 -2.38 -3.30
C ARG A 33 -6.94 -2.26 -2.33
N ALA A 34 -7.01 -2.96 -1.20
CA ALA A 34 -5.94 -2.98 -0.21
C ALA A 34 -5.00 -4.16 -0.44
N HIS A 35 -3.71 -3.89 -0.60
CA HIS A 35 -2.67 -4.90 -0.77
C HIS A 35 -1.60 -4.72 0.30
N PHE A 36 -1.30 -5.81 1.01
CA PHE A 36 -0.34 -5.82 2.11
C PHE A 36 0.93 -6.53 1.68
N PHE A 37 2.06 -5.90 2.00
CA PHE A 37 3.38 -6.43 1.73
C PHE A 37 4.33 -6.12 2.89
N THR A 38 5.28 -7.02 3.11
CA THR A 38 6.44 -6.71 3.94
C THR A 38 7.46 -5.97 3.09
N LEU A 39 7.93 -4.82 3.57
CA LEU A 39 8.97 -4.01 2.92
C LEU A 39 10.32 -4.30 3.59
N PHE A 40 11.34 -4.61 2.79
CA PHE A 40 12.68 -4.95 3.30
C PHE A 40 13.77 -4.57 2.31
N CYS A 41 14.99 -4.36 2.79
CA CYS A 41 16.18 -4.15 1.94
C CYS A 41 17.01 -5.43 1.79
N GLU A 42 18.04 -5.40 0.95
CA GLU A 42 18.89 -6.58 0.70
C GLU A 42 19.58 -7.09 1.98
N GLU A 43 19.93 -6.20 2.92
CA GLU A 43 20.51 -6.58 4.23
C GLU A 43 19.58 -7.49 5.05
N ASP A 44 18.27 -7.31 4.92
CA ASP A 44 17.26 -8.07 5.67
C ASP A 44 16.93 -9.43 5.01
N ARG A 45 17.35 -9.64 3.75
CA ARG A 45 16.97 -10.80 2.93
C ARG A 45 17.32 -12.15 3.59
N ALA A 46 18.44 -12.22 4.30
CA ALA A 46 18.87 -13.43 4.99
C ALA A 46 17.96 -13.79 6.18
N ALA A 47 17.23 -12.84 6.75
CA ALA A 47 16.22 -13.10 7.78
C ALA A 47 14.87 -13.54 7.18
N LEU A 48 14.67 -13.31 5.87
CA LEU A 48 13.42 -13.52 5.14
C LEU A 48 13.47 -14.73 4.20
N VAL A 49 14.31 -15.74 4.50
CA VAL A 49 14.58 -16.92 3.64
C VAL A 49 13.31 -17.69 3.23
N SER A 50 12.21 -17.56 3.97
CA SER A 50 10.92 -18.17 3.64
C SER A 50 9.99 -17.31 2.78
N ALA A 51 10.29 -16.04 2.57
CA ALA A 51 9.47 -15.10 1.81
C ALA A 51 10.20 -14.69 0.53
N GLU A 52 9.94 -15.43 -0.55
CA GLU A 52 10.41 -15.01 -1.87
C GLU A 52 9.84 -13.63 -2.24
N PRO A 53 10.67 -12.72 -2.79
CA PRO A 53 10.23 -11.38 -3.11
C PRO A 53 9.23 -11.37 -4.27
N VAL A 54 8.41 -10.32 -4.30
CA VAL A 54 7.56 -10.01 -5.45
C VAL A 54 8.43 -9.55 -6.61
N VAL A 55 8.21 -10.15 -7.77
CA VAL A 55 8.76 -9.71 -9.04
C VAL A 55 7.69 -8.91 -9.79
N MET A 56 7.96 -7.64 -10.07
CA MET A 56 7.09 -6.81 -10.91
C MET A 56 7.48 -6.94 -12.38
N CYS A 57 6.48 -7.01 -13.26
CA CYS A 57 6.66 -7.07 -14.70
C CYS A 57 6.12 -5.77 -15.34
N PRO A 58 6.86 -5.07 -16.24
CA PRO A 58 8.20 -5.44 -16.66
C PRO A 58 9.20 -5.00 -15.59
N PRO A 59 10.31 -5.72 -15.40
CA PRO A 59 11.42 -5.16 -14.66
C PRO A 59 11.85 -3.89 -15.39
N ASN A 60 11.82 -2.74 -14.73
CA ASN A 60 12.43 -1.54 -15.28
C ASN A 60 13.95 -1.67 -15.07
N PRO A 61 14.75 -1.89 -16.12
CA PRO A 61 16.18 -2.14 -15.98
C PRO A 61 16.95 -0.93 -15.46
N ASN A 62 16.34 0.26 -15.46
CA ASN A 62 16.92 1.49 -14.92
C ASN A 62 16.58 1.71 -13.43
N ILE A 63 15.72 0.86 -12.84
CA ILE A 63 15.35 0.92 -11.43
C ILE A 63 16.16 -0.13 -10.67
N HIS A 64 17.19 0.33 -9.97
CA HIS A 64 17.81 -0.43 -8.90
C HIS A 64 17.08 -0.11 -7.61
N SER A 65 15.93 -0.74 -7.38
CA SER A 65 15.24 -0.58 -6.11
C SER A 65 16.09 -1.21 -5.00
N TRP A 66 16.46 -0.41 -4.00
CA TRP A 66 17.11 -0.89 -2.78
C TRP A 66 16.16 -1.65 -1.86
N TYR A 67 14.87 -1.65 -2.20
CA TYR A 67 13.81 -2.26 -1.44
C TYR A 67 13.06 -3.32 -2.23
N HIS A 68 12.58 -4.31 -1.51
CA HIS A 68 11.85 -5.44 -2.03
C HIS A 68 10.57 -5.66 -1.23
N LEU A 69 9.59 -6.27 -1.89
CA LEU A 69 8.33 -6.65 -1.26
C LEU A 69 8.29 -8.15 -1.04
N ALA A 70 7.84 -8.57 0.13
CA ALA A 70 7.64 -9.96 0.50
C ALA A 70 6.20 -10.20 0.96
N ALA A 71 5.89 -11.47 1.27
CA ALA A 71 4.63 -11.85 1.88
C ALA A 71 4.34 -10.94 3.10
N PRO A 72 3.10 -10.49 3.32
CA PRO A 72 2.77 -9.67 4.47
C PRO A 72 2.99 -10.41 5.79
N GLN A 73 3.27 -9.65 6.84
CA GLN A 73 3.29 -10.13 8.22
C GLN A 73 1.85 -10.32 8.68
N CYS A 74 1.42 -11.59 8.77
CA CYS A 74 0.07 -12.01 9.09
C CYS A 74 0.05 -12.71 10.46
N SER A 75 -0.83 -12.28 11.37
CA SER A 75 -1.03 -12.89 12.70
C SER A 75 0.16 -12.75 13.68
N GLY A 76 0.90 -11.64 13.59
CA GLY A 76 1.96 -11.24 14.54
C GLY A 76 3.33 -11.03 13.89
N PRO A 77 4.30 -10.46 14.63
CA PRO A 77 5.62 -10.11 14.12
C PRO A 77 6.36 -11.31 13.51
N GLY A 78 6.95 -11.11 12.33
CA GLY A 78 7.79 -12.11 11.66
C GLY A 78 7.05 -13.32 11.06
N ARG A 79 5.72 -13.41 11.17
CA ARG A 79 4.92 -14.49 10.57
C ARG A 79 4.46 -14.10 9.17
N LEU A 80 5.31 -14.35 8.20
CA LEU A 80 5.06 -14.00 6.80
C LEU A 80 4.19 -15.05 6.13
N SER A 81 3.07 -14.65 5.50
CA SER A 81 2.26 -15.58 4.72
C SER A 81 1.62 -14.93 3.52
N TRP A 82 1.79 -15.56 2.36
CA TRP A 82 1.10 -15.15 1.14
C TRP A 82 -0.40 -15.46 1.18
N ILE A 83 -0.85 -16.42 1.99
CA ILE A 83 -2.22 -16.96 1.94
C ILE A 83 -2.92 -16.87 3.31
N ASP A 84 -2.24 -17.30 4.36
CA ASP A 84 -2.88 -17.47 5.67
C ASP A 84 -3.05 -16.12 6.37
N SER A 85 -4.29 -15.80 6.73
CA SER A 85 -4.64 -14.52 7.39
C SER A 85 -4.18 -13.28 6.64
N ASN A 86 -3.97 -13.38 5.32
CA ASN A 86 -3.57 -12.27 4.48
C ASN A 86 -4.82 -11.48 4.03
N PRO A 87 -4.94 -10.19 4.41
CA PRO A 87 -6.10 -9.38 4.08
C PRO A 87 -6.02 -8.75 2.68
N SER A 88 -5.03 -9.10 1.86
CA SER A 88 -4.82 -8.47 0.56
C SER A 88 -5.87 -8.87 -0.48
N ALA A 89 -6.36 -7.88 -1.21
CA ALA A 89 -7.32 -8.06 -2.30
C ALA A 89 -6.77 -8.93 -3.44
N TYR A 90 -5.45 -8.96 -3.66
CA TYR A 90 -4.85 -9.81 -4.69
C TYR A 90 -5.16 -11.30 -4.53
N LEU A 91 -5.56 -11.75 -3.33
CA LEU A 91 -5.99 -13.14 -3.11
C LEU A 91 -7.25 -13.52 -3.90
N CYS A 92 -8.11 -12.55 -4.18
CA CYS A 92 -9.26 -12.77 -5.07
C CYS A 92 -8.82 -13.02 -6.51
N GLU A 93 -7.67 -12.47 -6.93
CA GLU A 93 -7.16 -12.56 -8.30
C GLU A 93 -6.29 -13.79 -8.55
N ILE A 94 -5.49 -14.21 -7.57
CA ILE A 94 -4.62 -15.39 -7.74
C ILE A 94 -5.45 -16.63 -8.11
N GLY A 95 -6.69 -16.72 -7.59
CA GLY A 95 -7.63 -17.77 -7.94
C GLY A 95 -7.99 -17.76 -9.43
N LEU A 96 -8.21 -16.58 -10.02
CA LEU A 96 -8.54 -16.42 -11.43
C LEU A 96 -7.33 -16.69 -12.34
N TRP A 97 -6.14 -16.21 -11.96
CA TRP A 97 -4.90 -16.51 -12.68
C TRP A 97 -4.55 -18.01 -12.68
N GLY A 98 -4.87 -18.70 -11.57
CA GLY A 98 -4.54 -20.10 -11.32
C GLY A 98 -5.61 -21.12 -11.71
N ALA A 99 -6.87 -20.73 -11.89
CA ALA A 99 -8.01 -21.66 -12.01
C ALA A 99 -7.92 -22.63 -13.21
N CYS A 100 -7.81 -22.11 -14.42
CA CYS A 100 -7.63 -22.89 -15.64
C CYS A 100 -7.05 -22.05 -16.78
N ARG A 101 -6.78 -22.69 -17.91
CA ARG A 101 -6.27 -22.01 -19.11
C ARG A 101 -7.24 -20.93 -19.62
N GLU A 102 -8.54 -21.20 -19.66
CA GLU A 102 -9.53 -20.23 -20.15
C GLU A 102 -9.59 -18.96 -19.29
N SER A 103 -9.64 -19.13 -17.95
CA SER A 103 -9.62 -18.01 -17.01
C SER A 103 -8.35 -17.17 -17.17
N ARG A 104 -7.19 -17.83 -17.30
CA ARG A 104 -5.90 -17.16 -17.52
C ARG A 104 -5.85 -16.38 -18.83
N GLU A 105 -6.37 -16.92 -19.93
CA GLU A 105 -6.43 -16.23 -21.22
C GLU A 105 -7.22 -14.90 -21.10
N ILE A 106 -8.30 -14.89 -20.31
CA ILE A 106 -9.12 -13.69 -20.07
C ILE A 106 -8.40 -12.70 -19.16
N MET A 107 -7.75 -13.16 -18.08
CA MET A 107 -6.91 -12.31 -17.23
C MET A 107 -5.79 -11.64 -18.03
N GLN A 108 -5.12 -12.38 -18.92
CA GLN A 108 -4.07 -11.83 -19.80
C GLN A 108 -4.63 -10.79 -20.76
N LYS A 109 -5.75 -11.07 -21.43
CA LYS A 109 -6.43 -10.13 -22.34
C LYS A 109 -6.81 -8.84 -21.61
N ARG A 110 -7.16 -8.91 -20.33
CA ARG A 110 -7.60 -7.77 -19.53
C ARG A 110 -6.44 -6.93 -18.98
N PHE A 111 -5.43 -7.57 -18.42
CA PHE A 111 -4.42 -6.92 -17.58
C PHE A 111 -3.01 -6.91 -18.20
N MET A 112 -2.80 -7.55 -19.35
CA MET A 112 -1.54 -7.52 -20.09
C MET A 112 -1.77 -6.98 -21.51
N PRO A 113 -2.19 -5.71 -21.70
CA PRO A 113 -2.36 -5.14 -23.01
C PRO A 113 -1.03 -5.07 -23.77
N ILE A 114 -1.09 -5.18 -25.09
CA ILE A 114 0.06 -5.24 -26.02
C ILE A 114 1.05 -4.07 -25.83
N ASN A 115 0.59 -2.92 -25.33
CA ASN A 115 1.40 -1.72 -25.11
C ASN A 115 2.23 -1.76 -23.81
N TRP A 116 2.16 -2.83 -23.01
CA TRP A 116 3.02 -3.02 -21.82
C TRP A 116 4.51 -3.00 -22.19
N PHE A 117 4.85 -3.35 -23.43
CA PHE A 117 6.21 -3.31 -23.96
C PHE A 117 6.69 -1.91 -24.38
N ASP A 118 5.81 -0.92 -24.45
CA ASP A 118 6.17 0.49 -24.70
C ASP A 118 6.49 1.26 -23.39
N TRP A 119 6.48 0.57 -22.25
CA TRP A 119 6.85 1.08 -20.92
C TRP A 119 8.33 1.48 -20.89
N GLY A 120 8.60 2.69 -21.37
CA GLY A 120 9.96 3.21 -21.62
C GLY A 120 10.01 4.37 -22.62
N HIS A 121 8.91 4.66 -23.33
CA HIS A 121 8.82 5.80 -24.24
C HIS A 121 7.96 6.94 -23.64
N PRO A 122 8.59 7.97 -23.05
CA PRO A 122 7.89 9.04 -22.32
C PRO A 122 6.98 9.93 -23.20
N GLU A 123 7.10 9.85 -24.53
CA GLU A 123 6.29 10.64 -25.47
C GLU A 123 4.97 9.95 -25.88
N ARG A 124 4.77 8.68 -25.49
CA ARG A 124 3.61 7.86 -25.91
C ARG A 124 2.87 7.20 -24.76
N SER A 125 3.22 7.50 -23.51
CA SER A 125 2.53 6.93 -22.35
C SER A 125 1.07 7.41 -22.35
N PRO A 126 0.07 6.52 -22.58
CA PRO A 126 -1.33 6.85 -22.31
C PRO A 126 -1.46 7.25 -20.83
N GLU A 127 -2.56 7.93 -20.47
CA GLU A 127 -2.92 8.26 -19.08
C GLU A 127 -2.62 7.07 -18.15
N ILE A 128 -1.49 7.16 -17.42
CA ILE A 128 -0.84 6.03 -16.74
C ILE A 128 -1.71 5.53 -15.57
N ASP A 129 -2.60 6.39 -15.07
CA ASP A 129 -3.59 6.13 -14.02
C ASP A 129 -4.54 4.96 -14.32
N GLN A 130 -4.56 4.46 -15.56
CA GLN A 130 -5.44 3.38 -16.00
C GLN A 130 -4.76 2.00 -16.08
N PHE A 131 -3.43 1.92 -15.92
CA PHE A 131 -2.70 0.66 -16.14
C PHE A 131 -2.33 -0.04 -14.83
N PRO A 132 -2.65 -1.33 -14.68
CA PRO A 132 -2.28 -2.13 -13.52
C PRO A 132 -0.80 -2.54 -13.60
N ALA A 133 -0.05 -2.42 -12.52
CA ALA A 133 1.21 -3.12 -12.34
C ALA A 133 0.95 -4.63 -12.12
N LEU A 134 1.68 -5.48 -12.84
CA LEU A 134 1.62 -6.93 -12.69
C LEU A 134 2.71 -7.40 -11.73
N GLY A 135 2.30 -7.93 -10.59
CA GLY A 135 3.19 -8.58 -9.63
C GLY A 135 3.13 -10.11 -9.73
N ALA A 136 4.21 -10.76 -9.33
CA ALA A 136 4.28 -12.20 -9.21
C ALA A 136 5.09 -12.62 -7.98
N PHE A 137 4.67 -13.70 -7.33
CA PHE A 137 5.41 -14.34 -6.24
C PHE A 137 5.36 -15.85 -6.40
N SER A 138 6.33 -16.56 -5.82
CA SER A 138 6.27 -18.02 -5.77
C SER A 138 5.56 -18.47 -4.50
N TRP A 139 4.66 -19.44 -4.66
CA TRP A 139 4.02 -20.12 -3.55
C TRP A 139 3.86 -21.60 -3.88
N ASN A 140 4.37 -22.47 -2.99
CA ASN A 140 4.42 -23.93 -3.19
C ASN A 140 5.03 -24.34 -4.54
N GLY A 141 6.08 -23.64 -4.98
CA GLY A 141 6.75 -23.88 -6.26
C GLY A 141 5.93 -23.48 -7.50
N GLN A 142 4.81 -22.78 -7.33
CA GLN A 142 4.00 -22.23 -8.41
C GLN A 142 4.11 -20.70 -8.43
N CYS A 143 4.28 -20.14 -9.63
CA CYS A 143 4.24 -18.69 -9.84
C CYS A 143 2.78 -18.22 -9.76
N GLN A 144 2.47 -17.44 -8.73
CA GLN A 144 1.21 -16.72 -8.59
C GLN A 144 1.37 -15.32 -9.17
N LYS A 145 0.31 -14.83 -9.82
CA LYS A 145 0.27 -13.50 -10.43
C LYS A 145 -0.87 -12.69 -9.85
N PHE A 146 -0.67 -11.39 -9.77
CA PHE A 146 -1.68 -10.44 -9.30
C PHE A 146 -1.47 -9.07 -9.89
N THR A 147 -2.48 -8.20 -9.76
CA THR A 147 -2.46 -6.84 -10.27
C THR A 147 -2.61 -5.81 -9.16
N VAL A 148 -1.97 -4.66 -9.33
CA VAL A 148 -2.09 -3.48 -8.45
C VAL A 148 -2.31 -2.25 -9.32
N TYR A 149 -3.21 -1.35 -8.93
CA TYR A 149 -3.34 -0.02 -9.54
C TYR A 149 -2.68 1.03 -8.63
N PRO A 150 -1.44 1.46 -8.89
CA PRO A 150 -0.64 2.23 -7.94
C PRO A 150 -1.30 3.55 -7.49
N GLN A 151 -2.11 4.16 -8.37
CA GLN A 151 -2.76 5.44 -8.13
C GLN A 151 -4.10 5.32 -7.38
N SER A 152 -4.72 4.14 -7.35
CA SER A 152 -6.07 3.97 -6.77
C SER A 152 -6.18 2.86 -5.74
N ASP A 153 -5.25 1.92 -5.73
CA ASP A 153 -5.16 0.88 -4.72
C ASP A 153 -4.37 1.40 -3.52
N LEU A 154 -4.69 0.87 -2.34
CA LEU A 154 -3.97 1.12 -1.10
C LEU A 154 -2.83 0.11 -0.98
N LEU A 155 -1.60 0.60 -0.98
CA LEU A 155 -0.42 -0.19 -0.68
C LEU A 155 -0.09 -0.10 0.81
N CYS A 156 -0.45 -1.12 1.58
CA CYS A 156 -0.04 -1.24 2.97
C CYS A 156 1.35 -1.86 3.05
N LEU A 157 2.32 -1.06 3.45
CA LEU A 157 3.72 -1.45 3.58
C LEU A 157 4.02 -1.71 5.04
N GLN A 158 4.57 -2.88 5.33
CA GLN A 158 4.97 -3.30 6.66
C GLN A 158 6.49 -3.37 6.70
N PRO A 159 7.18 -2.30 7.16
CA PRO A 159 8.63 -2.35 7.36
C PRO A 159 9.04 -3.59 8.15
N PHE A 160 9.92 -4.41 7.60
CA PHE A 160 10.50 -5.53 8.32
C PHE A 160 11.43 -5.03 9.43
N ASN A 161 12.23 -4.03 9.11
CA ASN A 161 13.10 -3.32 10.03
C ASN A 161 13.01 -1.81 9.76
N PHE A 162 12.42 -1.05 10.69
CA PHE A 162 12.24 0.39 10.56
C PHE A 162 13.56 1.16 10.36
N ASP A 163 14.68 0.64 10.89
CA ASP A 163 16.00 1.29 10.80
C ASP A 163 16.57 1.31 9.38
N ASN A 164 16.14 0.38 8.54
CA ASN A 164 16.70 0.15 7.22
C ASN A 164 15.88 0.81 6.10
N ILE A 165 14.71 1.37 6.42
CA ILE A 165 13.82 1.98 5.43
C ILE A 165 14.13 3.46 5.26
N ASP A 166 14.46 3.84 4.03
CA ASP A 166 14.58 5.22 3.57
C ASP A 166 13.62 5.44 2.41
N TRP A 167 12.61 6.27 2.67
CA TRP A 167 11.50 6.54 1.74
C TRP A 167 11.93 7.34 0.52
N GLU A 168 13.01 8.12 0.61
CA GLU A 168 13.57 8.88 -0.52
C GLU A 168 14.00 7.95 -1.66
N TYR A 169 14.50 6.77 -1.29
CA TYR A 169 14.96 5.74 -2.22
C TYR A 169 13.95 4.62 -2.41
N LEU A 170 12.74 4.77 -1.88
CA LEU A 170 11.66 3.83 -2.12
C LEU A 170 11.11 4.02 -3.53
N ASP A 171 11.78 3.36 -4.47
CA ASP A 171 11.26 3.21 -5.81
C ASP A 171 10.74 1.79 -6.00
N LEU A 172 9.47 1.58 -5.68
CA LEU A 172 8.81 0.33 -5.97
C LEU A 172 8.57 0.29 -7.48
N SER A 173 9.03 -0.78 -8.16
CA SER A 173 8.76 -1.04 -9.59
C SER A 173 7.26 -1.19 -9.94
N ILE A 174 6.38 -0.90 -8.98
CA ILE A 174 4.93 -0.81 -9.10
C ILE A 174 4.52 0.59 -9.60
N SER A 175 5.28 1.64 -9.30
CA SER A 175 5.02 3.02 -9.74
C SER A 175 6.03 3.49 -10.78
N SER A 176 5.63 4.37 -11.71
CA SER A 176 6.61 5.13 -12.49
C SER A 176 7.15 6.27 -11.63
N HIS A 177 8.47 6.52 -11.65
CA HIS A 177 9.12 7.58 -10.87
C HIS A 177 8.45 8.96 -10.96
N LYS A 178 7.68 9.23 -12.02
CA LYS A 178 7.04 10.52 -12.27
C LYS A 178 5.70 10.70 -11.56
N MET A 179 5.07 9.64 -11.04
CA MET A 179 3.68 9.72 -10.55
C MET A 179 3.47 9.24 -9.12
N GLY A 180 4.47 8.65 -8.46
CA GLY A 180 4.36 8.19 -7.09
C GLY A 180 3.28 7.11 -6.88
N MET A 181 2.92 6.88 -5.62
CA MET A 181 1.79 6.05 -5.19
C MET A 181 0.61 6.96 -4.86
N GLY A 182 -0.61 6.56 -5.22
CA GLY A 182 -1.79 7.34 -4.83
C GLY A 182 -2.06 7.23 -3.32
N HIS A 183 -2.07 6.00 -2.82
CA HIS A 183 -2.39 5.70 -1.42
C HIS A 183 -1.41 4.69 -0.82
N MET A 184 -0.71 5.10 0.24
CA MET A 184 0.17 4.25 1.04
C MET A 184 -0.40 4.11 2.45
N ALA A 185 -0.21 2.96 3.09
CA ALA A 185 -0.60 2.74 4.47
C ALA A 185 0.51 2.12 5.33
N LEU A 186 0.54 2.51 6.59
CA LEU A 186 1.24 1.83 7.68
C LEU A 186 0.21 1.32 8.70
N VAL A 187 0.46 0.16 9.31
CA VAL A 187 -0.36 -0.32 10.43
C VAL A 187 0.06 0.43 11.69
N TYR A 188 -0.87 1.15 12.31
CA TYR A 188 -0.61 1.93 13.50
C TYR A 188 -0.25 1.04 14.69
N ASP A 189 0.81 1.42 15.39
CA ASP A 189 1.19 0.84 16.68
C ASP A 189 1.07 1.92 17.78
N PRO A 190 0.25 1.69 18.82
CA PRO A 190 0.10 2.64 19.92
C PRO A 190 1.41 2.93 20.68
N GLU A 191 2.40 2.05 20.61
CA GLU A 191 3.72 2.32 21.20
C GLU A 191 4.42 3.52 20.56
N TRP A 192 4.06 3.89 19.32
CA TRP A 192 4.60 5.07 18.65
C TRP A 192 4.24 6.37 19.34
N GLU A 193 3.08 6.44 20.00
CA GLU A 193 2.68 7.60 20.80
C GLU A 193 3.63 7.80 21.98
N LEU A 194 3.99 6.72 22.67
CA LEU A 194 4.93 6.76 23.80
C LEU A 194 6.32 7.19 23.37
N LEU A 195 6.79 6.66 22.24
CA LEU A 195 8.08 7.05 21.67
C LEU A 195 8.06 8.54 21.32
N LEU A 196 6.96 9.03 20.75
CA LEU A 196 6.84 10.42 20.29
C LEU A 196 6.80 11.38 21.49
N ASP A 197 6.04 11.04 22.53
CA ASP A 197 6.01 11.78 23.80
C ASP A 197 7.40 11.85 24.45
N ASP A 198 8.16 10.74 24.44
CA ASP A 198 9.52 10.71 24.97
C ASP A 198 10.46 11.61 24.18
N SER A 199 10.37 11.60 22.84
CA SER A 199 11.15 12.47 21.93
C SER A 199 10.84 13.95 22.14
N ILE A 200 9.55 14.32 22.22
CA ILE A 200 9.10 15.68 22.50
C ILE A 200 9.62 16.14 23.87
N ARG A 201 9.50 15.30 24.89
CA ARG A 201 9.94 15.64 26.26
C ARG A 201 11.46 15.76 26.38
N SER A 202 12.21 14.98 25.62
CA SER A 202 13.67 15.05 25.61
C SER A 202 14.21 16.17 24.72
N GLN A 203 13.34 16.89 24.00
CA GLN A 203 13.74 17.85 22.95
C GLN A 203 14.73 17.22 21.96
N SER A 204 14.64 15.90 21.81
CA SER A 204 15.46 15.13 20.88
C SER A 204 14.55 14.84 19.71
N TYR A 205 14.51 15.79 18.79
CA TYR A 205 13.84 15.60 17.51
C TYR A 205 14.45 14.37 16.85
N PRO A 206 13.66 13.55 16.15
CA PRO A 206 14.20 12.46 15.35
C PRO A 206 15.05 13.06 14.24
N HIS A 207 16.31 13.31 14.57
CA HIS A 207 17.30 13.79 13.62
C HIS A 207 17.43 12.74 12.52
N VAL A 208 17.90 13.18 11.35
CA VAL A 208 18.11 12.33 10.17
C VAL A 208 18.96 11.09 10.48
N ASP A 209 19.73 11.10 11.57
CA ASP A 209 20.61 10.02 12.03
C ASP A 209 20.02 9.09 13.10
N GLU A 210 18.84 9.40 13.69
CA GLU A 210 18.22 8.52 14.68
C GLU A 210 17.74 7.20 14.05
N LYS A 211 17.53 6.17 14.87
CA LYS A 211 17.04 4.86 14.42
C LYS A 211 15.68 4.60 15.05
N GLY A 212 14.87 3.80 14.37
CA GLY A 212 13.63 3.29 14.91
C GLY A 212 12.36 3.76 14.17
N PRO A 213 11.19 3.36 14.69
CA PRO A 213 9.90 3.58 14.04
C PRO A 213 9.58 5.04 13.79
N LEU A 214 9.86 5.94 14.75
CA LEU A 214 9.50 7.36 14.61
C LEU A 214 10.18 8.05 13.43
N ARG A 215 11.48 7.85 13.24
CA ARG A 215 12.19 8.41 12.06
C ARG A 215 11.60 7.84 10.77
N CYS A 216 11.33 6.55 10.74
CA CYS A 216 10.74 5.91 9.57
C CYS A 216 9.36 6.54 9.27
N ILE A 217 8.51 6.73 10.28
CA ILE A 217 7.17 7.28 10.11
C ILE A 217 7.20 8.77 9.75
N SER A 218 8.03 9.58 10.40
CA SER A 218 8.17 11.01 10.10
C SER A 218 8.64 11.21 8.66
N ARG A 219 9.61 10.42 8.20
CA ARG A 219 10.05 10.47 6.80
C ARG A 219 8.98 9.98 5.82
N ALA A 220 8.16 9.00 6.19
CA ALA A 220 7.02 8.57 5.38
C ALA A 220 5.96 9.68 5.23
N ALA A 221 5.78 10.49 6.27
CA ALA A 221 4.83 11.61 6.31
C ALA A 221 5.39 12.91 5.68
N SER A 222 6.71 13.00 5.50
CA SER A 222 7.39 14.10 4.81
C SER A 222 7.25 14.02 3.29
N ASN A 223 7.69 15.07 2.59
CA ASN A 223 7.82 15.11 1.12
C ASN A 223 8.85 14.12 0.54
N LEU A 224 9.58 13.38 1.37
CA LEU A 224 10.47 12.30 0.93
C LEU A 224 9.70 11.08 0.45
N CYS A 225 8.46 10.90 0.90
CA CYS A 225 7.60 9.84 0.39
C CYS A 225 6.86 10.30 -0.86
N ASN A 226 7.06 9.59 -1.97
CA ASN A 226 6.34 9.85 -3.21
C ASN A 226 4.93 9.23 -3.15
N ALA A 227 4.11 9.66 -2.19
CA ALA A 227 2.73 9.23 -2.00
C ALA A 227 1.75 10.42 -2.00
N GLY A 228 0.57 10.25 -2.60
CA GLY A 228 -0.50 11.26 -2.54
C GLY A 228 -1.19 11.31 -1.18
N ALA A 229 -1.41 10.15 -0.57
CA ALA A 229 -1.95 10.03 0.78
C ALA A 229 -1.20 8.95 1.58
N LEU A 230 -0.92 9.27 2.85
CA LEU A 230 -0.41 8.35 3.86
C LEU A 230 -1.53 8.05 4.86
N TRP A 231 -1.87 6.77 4.97
CA TRP A 231 -2.89 6.29 5.86
C TRP A 231 -2.29 5.51 7.03
N PHE A 232 -2.86 5.70 8.21
CA PHE A 232 -2.58 4.86 9.38
C PHE A 232 -3.76 3.93 9.63
N ILE A 233 -3.54 2.63 9.53
CA ILE A 233 -4.57 1.63 9.80
C ILE A 233 -4.58 1.31 11.29
N ASP A 234 -5.65 1.69 11.99
CA ASP A 234 -5.83 1.35 13.40
C ASP A 234 -6.90 0.27 13.56
N TYR A 235 -6.45 -0.94 13.87
CA TYR A 235 -7.34 -2.08 14.11
C TYR A 235 -8.12 -1.98 15.43
N ARG A 236 -7.84 -0.99 16.28
CA ARG A 236 -8.60 -0.73 17.53
C ARG A 236 -9.88 0.07 17.28
N ILE A 237 -10.01 0.69 16.10
CA ILE A 237 -11.20 1.46 15.73
C ILE A 237 -12.26 0.51 15.17
N HIS A 238 -13.45 0.52 15.78
CA HIS A 238 -14.54 -0.37 15.41
C HIS A 238 -15.81 0.40 15.07
N ARG A 239 -16.57 -0.07 14.08
CA ARG A 239 -17.86 0.56 13.75
C ARG A 239 -18.86 0.30 14.87
N ARG A 240 -19.58 1.34 15.30
CA ARG A 240 -20.66 1.19 16.28
C ARG A 240 -21.84 0.45 15.65
N PRO A 241 -22.43 -0.55 16.34
CA PRO A 241 -23.57 -1.30 15.81
C PRO A 241 -24.75 -0.40 15.44
N GLY A 242 -25.34 -0.64 14.26
CA GLY A 242 -26.56 0.05 13.81
C GLY A 242 -26.36 1.48 13.30
N THR A 243 -25.11 1.94 13.17
CA THR A 243 -24.80 3.24 12.56
C THR A 243 -24.71 3.14 11.04
N ILE A 244 -25.05 4.22 10.35
CA ILE A 244 -24.99 4.30 8.89
C ILE A 244 -23.59 4.74 8.49
N PRO A 245 -22.99 4.16 7.44
CA PRO A 245 -21.73 4.65 6.90
C PRO A 245 -21.84 6.12 6.45
N GLU A 246 -20.88 6.92 6.88
CA GLU A 246 -20.73 8.29 6.37
C GLU A 246 -20.44 8.25 4.87
N ALA A 247 -21.09 9.12 4.10
CA ALA A 247 -20.86 9.22 2.68
C ALA A 247 -19.55 9.95 2.38
N ASN A 248 -18.98 9.70 1.18
CA ASN A 248 -17.77 10.37 0.67
C ASN A 248 -16.50 10.14 1.50
N ARG A 249 -16.35 8.93 2.06
CA ARG A 249 -15.10 8.46 2.67
C ARG A 249 -14.27 7.68 1.66
N ASN A 250 -12.95 7.75 1.78
CA ASN A 250 -12.08 6.82 1.08
C ASN A 250 -12.33 5.39 1.58
N GLU A 251 -12.50 4.46 0.65
CA GLU A 251 -12.74 3.05 0.96
C GLU A 251 -11.81 2.16 0.15
N PHE A 252 -11.19 1.19 0.83
CA PHE A 252 -10.32 0.20 0.23
C PHE A 252 -10.74 -1.21 0.60
N TYR A 253 -10.93 -2.07 -0.38
CA TYR A 253 -11.45 -3.42 -0.24
C TYR A 253 -10.29 -4.41 -0.16
N GLY A 254 -10.23 -5.18 0.92
CA GLY A 254 -9.31 -6.30 1.11
C GLY A 254 -9.99 -7.66 0.90
N ASN A 255 -9.33 -8.71 1.34
CA ASN A 255 -9.91 -10.05 1.42
C ASN A 255 -10.73 -10.18 2.71
N SER A 256 -12.06 -10.21 2.57
CA SER A 256 -13.03 -10.31 3.69
C SER A 256 -13.04 -9.12 4.66
N CYS A 257 -12.49 -7.97 4.25
CA CYS A 257 -12.54 -6.75 5.02
C CYS A 257 -12.56 -5.52 4.12
N LYS A 258 -13.00 -4.40 4.66
CA LYS A 258 -12.97 -3.08 4.05
C LYS A 258 -12.24 -2.12 4.99
N TYR A 259 -11.37 -1.29 4.44
CA TYR A 259 -10.68 -0.22 5.14
C TYR A 259 -11.38 1.09 4.81
N VAL A 260 -11.86 1.80 5.82
CA VAL A 260 -12.68 3.01 5.65
C VAL A 260 -12.01 4.17 6.36
N GLU A 261 -11.92 5.30 5.67
CA GLU A 261 -11.47 6.55 6.28
C GLU A 261 -12.35 6.96 7.47
N VAL A 262 -11.69 7.38 8.54
CA VAL A 262 -12.33 7.84 9.77
C VAL A 262 -11.80 9.22 10.12
N LEU A 263 -12.72 10.14 10.42
CA LEU A 263 -12.39 11.47 10.93
C LEU A 263 -12.63 11.56 12.45
N PRO A 264 -11.95 12.46 13.17
CA PRO A 264 -12.18 12.68 14.60
C PRO A 264 -13.64 13.03 14.95
N SER A 265 -14.36 13.63 14.00
CA SER A 265 -15.77 14.02 14.18
C SER A 265 -16.76 12.88 13.97
N ASP A 266 -16.32 11.71 13.51
CA ASP A 266 -17.23 10.64 13.10
C ASP A 266 -17.83 9.94 14.33
N THR A 267 -19.14 10.08 14.49
CA THR A 267 -19.88 9.48 15.63
C THR A 267 -20.22 8.00 15.42
N SER A 268 -20.04 7.49 14.20
CA SER A 268 -20.35 6.11 13.81
C SER A 268 -19.28 5.10 14.21
N TRP A 269 -18.15 5.55 14.75
CA TRP A 269 -17.04 4.71 15.17
C TRP A 269 -16.79 4.80 16.68
N GLU A 270 -16.34 3.69 17.25
CA GLU A 270 -15.75 3.60 18.57
C GLU A 270 -14.23 3.72 18.40
N MET A 271 -13.70 4.84 18.86
CA MET A 271 -12.30 5.23 18.71
C MET A 271 -11.78 5.78 20.04
N ASP A 272 -10.50 5.55 20.29
CA ASP A 272 -9.72 6.28 21.28
C ASP A 272 -9.05 7.46 20.56
N ASP A 273 -8.98 8.63 21.22
CA ASP A 273 -8.40 9.84 20.65
C ASP A 273 -6.86 9.72 20.46
N SER A 274 -6.24 8.67 21.03
CA SER A 274 -4.81 8.33 20.93
C SER A 274 -4.22 8.51 19.52
N ILE A 275 -4.82 7.93 18.48
CA ILE A 275 -4.26 8.05 17.13
C ILE A 275 -4.35 9.48 16.58
N PHE A 276 -5.44 10.19 16.83
CA PHE A 276 -5.59 11.56 16.35
C PHE A 276 -4.69 12.54 17.11
N TRP A 277 -4.42 12.27 18.38
CA TRP A 277 -3.39 12.97 19.14
C TRP A 277 -2.00 12.70 18.55
N PHE A 278 -1.65 11.44 18.30
CA PHE A 278 -0.39 11.07 17.64
C PHE A 278 -0.22 11.79 16.28
N LEU A 279 -1.26 11.79 15.44
CA LEU A 279 -1.21 12.46 14.14
C LEU A 279 -1.01 13.97 14.26
N LYS A 280 -1.63 14.59 15.27
CA LYS A 280 -1.43 16.01 15.55
C LYS A 280 0.03 16.28 15.96
N CYS A 281 0.56 15.50 16.89
CA CYS A 281 1.95 15.64 17.31
C CYS A 281 2.94 15.37 16.17
N LEU A 282 2.61 14.45 15.25
CA LEU A 282 3.40 14.20 14.05
C LEU A 282 3.38 15.40 13.08
N ASP A 283 2.22 16.05 12.90
CA ASP A 283 2.11 17.27 12.07
C ASP A 283 2.91 18.42 12.69
N ASP A 284 2.77 18.64 14.00
CA ASP A 284 3.53 19.65 14.76
C ASP A 284 5.05 19.40 14.62
N LEU A 285 5.49 18.14 14.71
CA LEU A 285 6.89 17.74 14.54
C LEU A 285 7.43 18.03 13.14
N LEU A 286 6.61 17.75 12.11
CA LEU A 286 7.01 18.00 10.72
C LEU A 286 7.12 19.49 10.46
N GLU A 287 6.18 20.30 10.98
CA GLU A 287 6.22 21.76 10.82
C GLU A 287 7.52 22.35 11.37
N GLU A 288 7.93 21.95 12.59
CA GLU A 288 9.20 22.38 13.19
C GLU A 288 10.43 21.93 12.38
N TYR A 289 10.44 20.70 11.87
CA TYR A 289 11.53 20.20 11.02
C TYR A 289 11.71 21.04 9.74
N TYR A 290 10.62 21.51 9.13
CA TYR A 290 10.70 22.36 7.95
C TYR A 290 11.12 23.79 8.28
N GLU A 291 10.72 24.34 9.44
CA GLU A 291 11.19 25.65 9.91
C GLU A 291 12.71 25.64 10.14
N GLU A 292 13.26 24.59 10.76
CA GLU A 292 14.73 24.45 10.94
C GLU A 292 15.49 24.40 9.60
N LEU A 293 14.94 23.73 8.59
CA LEU A 293 15.52 23.69 7.26
C LEU A 293 15.50 25.05 6.55
N GLU A 294 14.46 25.87 6.77
CA GLU A 294 14.40 27.24 6.25
C GLU A 294 15.54 28.09 6.82
N ASP A 295 15.75 28.04 8.13
CA ASP A 295 16.80 28.79 8.84
C ASP A 295 18.23 28.39 8.41
N GLU A 296 18.45 27.12 8.06
CA GLU A 296 19.75 26.63 7.58
C GLU A 296 20.05 27.09 6.14
N TYR A 297 19.02 27.21 5.29
CA TYR A 297 19.17 27.58 3.86
C TYR A 297 19.16 29.09 3.61
N ASP A 298 18.54 29.90 4.47
CA ASP A 298 18.57 31.38 4.39
C ASP A 298 19.98 31.99 4.62
N GLY A 299 20.96 31.17 5.01
CA GLY A 299 22.38 31.53 5.02
C GLY A 299 23.02 31.65 3.63
N TYR A 300 22.36 31.19 2.57
CA TYR A 300 22.81 31.33 1.18
C TYR A 300 21.83 32.21 0.39
N GLU A 301 22.13 33.52 0.30
CA GLU A 301 21.42 34.44 -0.60
C GLU A 301 21.40 33.87 -2.04
N SER A 302 20.22 33.43 -2.48
CA SER A 302 19.90 33.34 -3.90
C SER A 302 18.43 33.68 -4.10
N GLU A 303 18.21 34.83 -4.71
CA GLU A 303 16.95 35.31 -5.26
C GLU A 303 16.14 34.18 -5.93
N ARG A 304 15.19 33.62 -5.20
CA ARG A 304 14.03 32.94 -5.79
C ARG A 304 12.77 33.47 -5.13
N SER A 305 12.10 34.30 -5.92
CA SER A 305 10.77 34.84 -5.75
C SER A 305 9.73 33.78 -5.34
N GLU A 306 8.80 34.23 -4.50
CA GLU A 306 7.50 33.63 -4.20
C GLU A 306 7.52 32.32 -3.41
N GLN A 307 7.56 32.47 -2.07
CA GLN A 307 6.70 31.81 -1.09
C GLN A 307 5.94 30.57 -1.62
N THR A 308 6.67 29.51 -1.88
CA THR A 308 6.12 28.19 -2.18
C THR A 308 6.17 27.41 -0.87
N SER A 309 5.01 27.24 -0.24
CA SER A 309 4.85 26.43 0.96
C SER A 309 5.55 25.07 0.78
N TYR A 310 6.50 24.73 1.66
CA TYR A 310 7.21 23.44 1.65
C TYR A 310 6.30 22.22 1.84
N ARG A 311 4.99 22.43 2.06
CA ARG A 311 3.97 21.37 1.97
C ARG A 311 3.73 20.88 0.53
N VAL A 312 4.28 21.52 -0.50
CA VAL A 312 4.19 21.04 -1.89
C VAL A 312 4.89 19.68 -2.02
N GLY A 313 4.09 18.61 -2.14
CA GLY A 313 4.56 17.25 -2.32
C GLY A 313 4.47 16.36 -1.06
N GLN A 314 4.00 16.88 0.07
CA GLN A 314 3.69 16.04 1.24
C GLN A 314 2.41 15.23 0.99
N PRO A 315 2.36 13.96 1.45
CA PRO A 315 1.13 13.18 1.42
C PRO A 315 0.08 13.79 2.36
N SER A 316 -1.19 13.70 1.99
CA SER A 316 -2.27 13.92 2.96
C SER A 316 -2.25 12.81 4.00
N ILE A 317 -2.31 13.14 5.28
CA ILE A 317 -2.30 12.15 6.38
C ILE A 317 -3.73 11.84 6.82
N GLY A 318 -4.05 10.55 7.00
CA GLY A 318 -5.39 10.13 7.45
C GLY A 318 -5.39 8.81 8.20
N VAL A 319 -6.56 8.44 8.74
CA VAL A 319 -6.78 7.21 9.50
C VAL A 319 -7.75 6.29 8.75
N LEU A 320 -7.43 5.00 8.73
CA LEU A 320 -8.31 3.95 8.23
C LEU A 320 -8.69 2.99 9.36
N ALA A 321 -9.98 2.70 9.49
CA ALA A 321 -10.49 1.62 10.33
C ALA A 321 -10.73 0.37 9.49
N CYS A 322 -10.50 -0.81 10.08
CA CYS A 322 -10.80 -2.09 9.44
C CYS A 322 -12.22 -2.56 9.82
N GLU A 323 -13.06 -2.73 8.81
CA GLU A 323 -14.40 -3.29 8.93
C GLU A 323 -14.40 -4.71 8.35
N ILE A 324 -14.69 -5.71 9.18
CA ILE A 324 -14.80 -7.10 8.75
C ILE A 324 -16.15 -7.28 8.07
N GLU A 325 -16.16 -7.80 6.85
CA GLU A 325 -17.41 -8.14 6.16
C GLU A 325 -17.95 -9.46 6.73
N GLU A 326 -19.07 -9.41 7.46
CA GLU A 326 -19.81 -10.61 7.85
C GLU A 326 -20.31 -11.33 6.58
N ARG A 327 -19.86 -12.57 6.37
CA ARG A 327 -20.25 -13.43 5.23
C ARG A 327 -21.49 -14.26 5.50
#